data_AF-A0A0F9FNB2-F1
#
_entry.id   AF-A0A0F9FNB2-F1
#
_cell.length_a   1.000
_cell.length_b   1.000
_cell.length_c   1.000
_cell.angle_alpha   90.00
_cell.angle_beta   90.00
_cell.angle_gamma   90.00
#
_symmetry.space_group_name_H-M   'P 1'
#
loop_
_entity.id
_entity.type
_entity.pdbx_description
1 polymer ?
#
loop_
_entity_poly.entity_id
_entity_poly.type
_entity_poly.pdbx_seq_one_letter_code
_entity_poly.pdbx_strand_id
1 'polypeptide(L)'
;MTTEMTKIDPKEFGLEKDRASEITKGLANILEEKKILSEQYVKVIKLETTKENISAFRELRLQIRDNRTKGIETWHKVNKEFFLRGGQFVDAIKRKECEENNRMEEQLLKGEKHFENLEIERKAKLKEEREKALEKYEVETEHIQLGEMSEEVWVNYFNGVKLAHEQRIASEKKIEEERIAKEKAEKAEQERIRKENEQLRKETEAKDKEIQAEKAKAETERKALEEKARKETEAKVKIEKELQAKKDAEIKAEADKKEAEAKEQRAPDKQKLIELAGRFAAPKLPEVKSEEAKKILIGVAELCDEISIFINEQIN
;
A
#
# COMPACT_ATOMS: atom_id res chain seq x y z
N MET A 1 72.75 -50.12 54.24
CA MET A 1 71.29 -50.00 54.15
C MET A 1 70.78 -51.18 53.34
N THR A 2 70.17 -52.16 53.99
CA THR A 2 69.49 -53.28 53.34
C THR A 2 68.13 -52.78 52.88
N THR A 3 68.03 -52.38 51.61
CA THR A 3 66.74 -52.14 50.96
C THR A 3 66.00 -53.48 50.94
N GLU A 4 64.92 -53.60 51.69
CA GLU A 4 64.03 -54.76 51.61
C GLU A 4 63.58 -54.93 50.16
N MET A 5 63.93 -56.07 49.55
CA MET A 5 63.50 -56.36 48.19
C MET A 5 62.01 -56.69 48.22
N THR A 6 61.19 -55.85 47.61
CA THR A 6 59.76 -56.09 47.45
C THR A 6 59.54 -57.40 46.70
N LYS A 7 58.90 -58.38 47.33
CA LYS A 7 58.55 -59.66 46.71
C LYS A 7 57.33 -59.45 45.82
N ILE A 8 57.46 -59.78 44.53
CA ILE A 8 56.36 -59.71 43.55
C ILE A 8 55.62 -61.06 43.57
N ASP A 9 54.31 -61.07 43.87
CA ASP A 9 53.48 -62.29 43.84
C ASP A 9 52.84 -62.46 42.44
N PRO A 10 53.10 -63.57 41.72
CA PRO A 10 52.46 -63.86 40.43
C PRO A 10 50.93 -63.80 40.43
N LYS A 11 50.29 -64.07 41.57
CA LYS A 11 48.83 -64.05 41.69
C LYS A 11 48.23 -62.68 41.46
N GLU A 12 48.95 -61.60 41.79
CA GLU A 12 48.49 -60.22 41.55
C GLU A 12 48.32 -59.91 40.06
N PHE A 13 48.97 -60.69 39.19
CA PHE A 13 48.92 -60.56 37.74
C PHE A 13 48.06 -61.64 37.07
N GLY A 14 47.31 -62.42 37.85
CA GLY A 14 46.49 -63.52 37.33
C GLY A 14 47.31 -64.69 36.77
N LEU A 15 48.57 -64.82 37.17
CA LEU A 15 49.45 -65.90 36.70
C LEU A 15 49.50 -67.06 37.70
N GLU A 16 49.38 -68.27 37.18
CA GLU A 16 49.69 -69.48 37.94
C GLU A 16 51.19 -69.56 38.25
N LYS A 17 51.54 -70.20 39.37
CA LYS A 17 52.92 -70.31 39.84
C LYS A 17 53.83 -70.96 38.80
N ASP A 18 53.34 -71.98 38.12
CA ASP A 18 54.12 -72.71 37.12
C ASP A 18 54.39 -71.83 35.89
N ARG A 19 53.37 -71.11 35.39
CA ARG A 19 53.54 -70.14 34.29
C ARG A 19 54.49 -69.00 34.64
N ALA A 20 54.40 -68.48 35.87
CA ALA A 20 55.34 -67.46 36.34
C ALA A 20 56.78 -67.99 36.44
N SER A 21 56.94 -69.26 36.83
CA SER A 21 58.25 -69.92 36.82
C SER A 21 58.81 -70.04 35.40
N GLU A 22 57.98 -70.34 34.40
CA GLU A 22 58.40 -70.44 32.99
C GLU A 22 58.92 -69.11 32.45
N ILE A 23 58.22 -68.01 32.74
CA ILE A 23 58.61 -66.65 32.32
C ILE A 23 59.94 -66.23 32.98
N THR A 24 60.18 -66.67 34.21
CA THR A 24 61.35 -66.28 35.00
C THR A 24 62.55 -67.22 34.85
N LYS A 25 62.47 -68.29 34.04
CA LYS A 25 63.56 -69.28 33.84
C LYS A 25 64.93 -68.63 33.53
N GLY A 26 64.97 -67.61 32.68
CA GLY A 26 66.21 -66.90 32.32
C GLY A 26 66.70 -65.88 33.35
N LEU A 27 65.87 -65.50 34.32
CA LEU A 27 66.17 -64.48 35.32
C LEU A 27 67.02 -65.02 36.46
N ALA A 28 66.90 -66.31 36.79
CA ALA A 28 67.60 -66.93 37.92
C ALA A 28 69.13 -66.73 37.85
N ASN A 29 69.73 -66.96 36.67
CA ASN A 29 71.18 -66.78 36.48
C ASN A 29 71.62 -65.32 36.65
N ILE A 30 70.82 -64.37 36.15
CA ILE A 30 71.08 -62.93 36.25
C ILE A 30 71.01 -62.47 37.72
N LEU A 31 70.07 -63.04 38.49
CA LEU A 31 69.92 -62.73 39.91
C LEU A 31 71.05 -63.33 40.76
N GLU A 32 71.56 -64.52 40.41
CA GLU A 32 72.72 -65.09 41.10
C GLU A 32 73.99 -64.27 40.82
N GLU A 33 74.21 -63.84 39.58
CA GLU A 33 75.30 -62.90 39.25
C GLU A 33 75.17 -61.59 40.06
N LYS A 34 73.96 -61.02 40.12
CA LYS A 34 73.69 -59.83 40.93
C LYS A 34 74.02 -60.03 42.40
N LYS A 35 73.73 -61.21 42.96
CA LYS A 35 74.03 -61.55 44.35
C LYS A 35 75.54 -61.55 44.59
N ILE A 36 76.31 -62.19 43.71
CA ILE A 36 77.78 -62.17 43.75
C ILE A 36 78.32 -60.73 43.67
N LEU A 37 77.81 -59.93 42.73
CA LEU A 37 78.20 -58.53 42.60
C LEU A 37 77.83 -57.69 43.83
N SER A 38 76.72 -58.01 44.50
CA SER A 38 76.30 -57.35 45.75
C SER A 38 77.25 -57.67 46.91
N GLU A 39 77.71 -58.92 47.01
CA GLU A 39 78.72 -59.33 47.99
C GLU A 39 80.08 -58.66 47.72
N GLN A 40 80.48 -58.56 46.45
CA GLN A 40 81.69 -57.83 46.03
C GLN A 40 81.58 -56.34 46.35
N TYR A 41 80.41 -55.73 46.14
CA TYR A 41 80.16 -54.32 46.45
C TYR A 41 80.38 -54.02 47.93
N VAL A 42 79.87 -54.86 48.84
CA VAL A 42 80.07 -54.68 50.30
C VAL A 42 81.56 -54.71 50.68
N LYS A 43 82.39 -55.46 49.96
CA LYS A 43 83.84 -55.52 50.17
C LYS A 43 84.54 -54.29 49.59
N VAL A 44 84.28 -53.97 48.32
CA VAL A 44 84.95 -52.91 47.57
C VAL A 44 84.62 -51.52 48.13
N ILE A 45 83.37 -51.27 48.55
CA ILE A 45 82.95 -49.96 49.07
C ILE A 45 83.64 -49.57 50.40
N LYS A 46 84.22 -50.54 51.11
CA LYS A 46 84.96 -50.30 52.36
C LYS A 46 86.43 -49.95 52.15
N LEU A 47 86.93 -50.05 50.91
CA LEU A 47 88.32 -49.69 50.59
C LEU A 47 88.50 -48.18 50.62
N GLU A 48 89.70 -47.73 51.00
CA GLU A 48 90.06 -46.31 50.93
C GLU A 48 90.20 -45.86 49.47
N THR A 49 89.82 -44.61 49.20
CA THR A 49 89.86 -44.01 47.85
C THR A 49 91.29 -43.61 47.46
N THR A 50 92.18 -44.59 47.32
CA THR A 50 93.56 -44.41 46.85
C THR A 50 93.66 -44.60 45.33
N LYS A 51 94.78 -44.20 44.72
CA LYS A 51 95.00 -44.33 43.27
C LYS A 51 94.97 -45.80 42.81
N GLU A 52 95.41 -46.75 43.63
CA GLU A 52 95.36 -48.18 43.28
C GLU A 52 93.92 -48.71 43.26
N ASN A 53 93.08 -48.30 44.23
CA ASN A 53 91.72 -48.84 44.41
C ASN A 53 90.68 -48.30 43.42
N ILE A 54 90.96 -47.15 42.74
CA ILE A 54 90.08 -46.56 41.71
C ILE A 54 89.74 -47.56 40.59
N SER A 55 90.70 -48.41 40.21
CA SER A 55 90.50 -49.46 39.19
C SER A 55 89.41 -50.45 39.61
N ALA A 56 89.48 -50.99 40.83
CA ALA A 56 88.51 -51.93 41.39
C ALA A 56 87.09 -51.33 41.48
N PHE A 57 86.96 -50.05 41.88
CA PHE A 57 85.67 -49.36 41.86
C PHE A 57 85.09 -49.25 40.45
N ARG A 58 85.94 -48.94 39.47
CA ARG A 58 85.54 -48.79 38.06
C ARG A 58 85.03 -50.10 37.48
N GLU A 59 85.76 -51.19 37.71
CA GLU A 59 85.47 -52.53 37.22
C GLU A 59 84.16 -53.06 37.79
N LEU A 60 84.02 -53.06 39.12
CA LEU A 60 82.81 -53.54 39.76
C LEU A 60 81.57 -52.75 39.33
N ARG A 61 81.68 -51.42 39.18
CA ARG A 61 80.59 -50.59 38.65
C ARG A 61 80.22 -50.99 37.22
N LEU A 62 81.19 -51.31 36.36
CA LEU A 62 80.90 -51.76 34.98
C LEU A 62 80.20 -53.12 34.98
N GLN A 63 80.61 -54.04 35.85
CA GLN A 63 79.94 -55.35 35.99
C GLN A 63 78.50 -55.19 36.50
N ILE A 64 78.27 -54.35 37.53
CA ILE A 64 76.92 -54.03 38.02
C ILE A 64 76.06 -53.38 36.91
N ARG A 65 76.65 -52.45 36.13
CA ARG A 65 75.97 -51.86 34.98
C ARG A 65 75.59 -52.92 33.95
N ASP A 66 76.51 -53.83 33.62
CA ASP A 66 76.28 -54.86 32.62
C ASP A 66 75.23 -55.88 33.07
N ASN A 67 75.22 -56.29 34.35
CA ASN A 67 74.14 -57.12 34.89
C ASN A 67 72.76 -56.42 34.76
N ARG A 68 72.68 -55.10 34.97
CA ARG A 68 71.45 -54.32 34.76
C ARG A 68 71.05 -54.25 33.28
N THR A 69 71.93 -53.82 32.40
CA THR A 69 71.58 -53.50 31.00
C THR A 69 71.57 -54.75 30.10
N LYS A 70 72.61 -55.58 30.19
CA LYS A 70 72.73 -56.80 29.37
C LYS A 70 71.97 -57.98 29.97
N GLY A 71 71.79 -58.01 31.28
CA GLY A 71 70.98 -59.02 31.97
C GLY A 71 69.51 -58.60 32.06
N ILE A 72 69.18 -57.80 33.08
CA ILE A 72 67.79 -57.53 33.50
C ILE A 72 66.97 -56.85 32.39
N GLU A 73 67.46 -55.76 31.80
CA GLU A 73 66.73 -55.02 30.75
C GLU A 73 66.51 -55.85 29.49
N THR A 74 67.51 -56.65 29.10
CA THR A 74 67.42 -57.53 27.93
C THR A 74 66.44 -58.67 28.17
N TRP A 75 66.49 -59.31 29.34
CA TRP A 75 65.51 -60.34 29.73
C TRP A 75 64.09 -59.79 29.69
N HIS A 76 63.86 -58.60 30.26
CA HIS A 76 62.55 -57.94 30.24
C HIS A 76 62.06 -57.68 28.80
N LYS A 77 62.93 -57.13 27.94
CA LYS A 77 62.58 -56.81 26.55
C LYS A 77 62.16 -58.06 25.77
N VAL A 78 62.96 -59.14 25.83
CA VAL A 78 62.71 -60.37 25.09
C VAL A 78 61.41 -61.05 25.55
N ASN A 79 61.19 -61.15 26.86
CA ASN A 79 59.97 -61.76 27.39
C ASN A 79 58.72 -60.94 27.04
N LYS A 80 58.78 -59.61 27.17
CA LYS A 80 57.65 -58.74 26.79
C LYS A 80 57.32 -58.84 25.30
N GLU A 81 58.33 -58.90 24.45
CA GLU A 81 58.16 -59.04 23.00
C GLU A 81 57.47 -60.36 22.62
N PHE A 82 57.81 -61.46 23.29
CA PHE A 82 57.15 -62.75 23.09
C PHE A 82 55.63 -62.66 23.34
N PHE A 83 55.21 -62.06 24.46
CA PHE A 83 53.79 -61.89 24.77
C PHE A 83 53.08 -60.93 23.82
N LEU A 84 53.75 -59.85 23.39
CA LEU A 84 53.19 -58.93 22.40
C LEU A 84 52.92 -59.65 21.07
N ARG A 85 53.89 -60.43 20.58
CA ARG A 85 53.73 -61.23 19.36
C ARG A 85 52.67 -62.32 19.54
N GLY A 86 52.58 -62.92 20.72
CA GLY A 86 51.51 -63.87 21.07
C GLY A 86 50.12 -63.25 20.98
N GLY A 87 49.94 -62.04 21.52
CA GLY A 87 48.69 -61.28 21.38
C GLY A 87 48.35 -60.97 19.92
N GLN A 88 49.32 -60.47 19.16
CA GLN A 88 49.15 -60.19 17.73
C GLN A 88 48.79 -61.44 16.91
N PHE A 89 49.33 -62.60 17.27
CA PHE A 89 49.02 -63.88 16.63
C PHE A 89 47.57 -64.31 16.89
N VAL A 90 47.10 -64.22 18.14
CA VAL A 90 45.70 -64.51 18.48
C VAL A 90 44.74 -63.55 17.76
N ASP A 91 45.08 -62.26 17.69
CA ASP A 91 44.30 -61.27 16.95
C ASP A 91 44.25 -61.56 15.44
N ALA A 92 45.35 -62.05 14.87
CA ALA A 92 45.39 -62.45 13.46
C ALA A 92 44.50 -63.67 13.19
N ILE A 93 44.53 -64.69 14.06
CA ILE A 93 43.63 -65.84 13.98
C ILE A 93 42.18 -65.38 14.08
N LYS A 94 41.85 -64.57 15.10
CA LYS A 94 40.49 -64.04 15.28
C LYS A 94 39.98 -63.37 14.00
N ARG A 95 40.78 -62.47 13.41
CA ARG A 95 40.38 -61.77 12.18
C ARG A 95 40.09 -62.73 11.04
N LYS A 96 40.98 -63.70 10.81
CA LYS A 96 40.82 -64.71 9.75
C LYS A 96 39.54 -65.54 9.93
N GLU A 97 39.31 -66.06 11.12
CA GLU A 97 38.14 -66.92 11.38
C GLU A 97 36.84 -66.09 11.38
N CYS A 98 36.84 -64.86 11.88
CA CYS A 98 35.70 -63.95 11.79
C CYS A 98 35.39 -63.52 10.35
N GLU A 99 36.39 -63.36 9.49
CA GLU A 99 36.19 -62.99 8.09
C GLU A 99 35.37 -64.05 7.33
N GLU A 100 35.66 -65.34 7.57
CA GLU A 100 34.91 -66.45 7.01
C GLU A 100 33.45 -66.45 7.49
N ASN A 101 33.23 -66.23 8.80
CA ASN A 101 31.88 -66.10 9.35
C ASN A 101 31.12 -64.91 8.73
N ASN A 102 31.77 -63.74 8.65
CA ASN A 102 31.18 -62.55 8.04
C ASN A 102 30.79 -62.80 6.57
N ARG A 103 31.64 -63.51 5.81
CA ARG A 103 31.33 -63.89 4.42
C ARG A 103 30.07 -64.74 4.33
N MET A 104 29.95 -65.75 5.20
CA MET A 104 28.78 -66.62 5.23
C MET A 104 27.52 -65.85 5.66
N GLU A 105 27.62 -65.04 6.70
CA GLU A 105 26.52 -64.18 7.17
C GLU A 105 26.05 -63.22 6.09
N GLU A 106 26.96 -62.58 5.36
CA GLU A 106 26.62 -61.67 4.27
C GLU A 106 25.87 -62.39 3.13
N GLN A 107 26.31 -63.60 2.76
CA GLN A 107 25.63 -64.40 1.73
C GLN A 107 24.22 -64.82 2.17
N LEU A 108 24.07 -65.26 3.42
CA LEU A 108 22.78 -65.64 3.97
C LEU A 108 21.85 -64.42 4.07
N LEU A 109 22.36 -63.27 4.51
CA LEU A 109 21.60 -62.01 4.59
C LEU A 109 21.14 -61.53 3.21
N LYS A 110 21.96 -61.68 2.17
CA LYS A 110 21.56 -61.40 0.77
C LYS A 110 20.41 -62.30 0.32
N GLY A 111 20.44 -63.57 0.71
CA GLY A 111 19.36 -64.52 0.46
C GLY A 111 18.08 -64.18 1.22
N GLU A 112 18.19 -63.88 2.53
CA GLU A 112 17.09 -63.46 3.39
C GLU A 112 16.38 -62.23 2.82
N LYS A 113 17.15 -61.20 2.44
CA LYS A 113 16.63 -59.93 1.92
C LYS A 113 16.34 -59.95 0.42
N HIS A 114 16.44 -61.08 -0.26
CA HIS A 114 16.33 -61.14 -1.72
C HIS A 114 14.99 -60.56 -2.22
N PHE A 115 13.87 -61.03 -1.67
CA PHE A 115 12.55 -60.57 -2.08
C PHE A 115 12.23 -59.16 -1.59
N GLU A 116 12.73 -58.75 -0.42
CA GLU A 116 12.62 -57.37 0.06
C GLU A 116 13.33 -56.40 -0.90
N ASN A 117 14.56 -56.75 -1.31
CA ASN A 117 15.33 -55.96 -2.27
C ASN A 117 14.65 -55.93 -3.64
N LEU A 118 14.10 -57.05 -4.11
CA LEU A 118 13.33 -57.10 -5.36
C LEU A 118 12.08 -56.21 -5.30
N GLU A 119 11.36 -56.19 -4.17
CA GLU A 119 10.19 -55.32 -4.01
C GLU A 119 10.58 -53.85 -3.93
N ILE A 120 11.68 -53.51 -3.25
CA ILE A 120 12.27 -52.16 -3.25
C ILE A 120 12.64 -51.73 -4.68
N GLU A 121 13.30 -52.60 -5.45
CA GLU A 121 13.67 -52.34 -6.84
C GLU A 121 12.44 -52.17 -7.73
N ARG A 122 11.41 -53.01 -7.54
CA ARG A 122 10.13 -52.90 -8.26
C ARG A 122 9.45 -51.57 -7.97
N LYS A 123 9.37 -51.16 -6.71
CA LYS A 123 8.80 -49.86 -6.30
C LYS A 123 9.61 -48.68 -6.84
N ALA A 124 10.93 -48.79 -6.87
CA ALA A 124 11.81 -47.76 -7.43
C ALA A 124 11.60 -47.60 -8.94
N LYS A 125 11.52 -48.70 -9.70
CA LYS A 125 11.19 -48.68 -11.13
C LYS A 125 9.81 -48.08 -11.38
N LEU A 126 8.81 -48.49 -10.59
CA LEU A 126 7.46 -47.96 -10.71
C LEU A 126 7.41 -46.46 -10.40
N LYS A 127 8.16 -45.99 -9.40
CA LYS A 127 8.33 -44.56 -9.12
C LYS A 127 8.92 -43.83 -10.33
N GLU A 128 10.01 -44.34 -10.90
CA GLU A 128 10.68 -43.71 -12.05
C GLU A 128 9.75 -43.63 -13.29
N GLU A 129 9.00 -44.70 -13.59
CA GLU A 129 8.03 -44.71 -14.68
C GLU A 129 6.92 -43.67 -14.48
N ARG A 130 6.41 -43.56 -13.25
CA ARG A 130 5.36 -42.61 -12.87
C ARG A 130 5.86 -41.17 -12.87
N GLU A 131 7.08 -40.91 -12.41
CA GLU A 131 7.72 -39.58 -12.48
C GLU A 131 7.88 -39.10 -13.92
N LYS A 132 8.37 -39.98 -14.82
CA LYS A 132 8.46 -39.68 -16.26
C LYS A 132 7.10 -39.34 -16.87
N ALA A 133 6.03 -40.02 -16.44
CA ALA A 133 4.68 -39.72 -16.91
C ALA A 133 4.18 -38.34 -16.46
N LEU A 134 4.60 -37.87 -15.28
CA LEU A 134 4.22 -36.58 -14.70
C LEU A 134 5.07 -35.41 -15.20
N GLU A 135 6.26 -35.66 -15.73
CA GLU A 135 7.20 -34.63 -16.21
C GLU A 135 6.54 -33.64 -17.18
N LYS A 136 5.68 -34.14 -18.07
CA LYS A 136 4.92 -33.32 -19.03
C LYS A 136 4.00 -32.28 -18.38
N TYR A 137 3.58 -32.51 -17.15
CA TYR A 137 2.57 -31.71 -16.46
C TYR A 137 3.17 -30.76 -15.41
N GLU A 138 4.51 -30.70 -15.30
CA GLU A 138 5.26 -29.82 -14.39
C GLU A 138 4.82 -29.94 -12.91
N VAL A 139 4.47 -31.16 -12.48
CA VAL A 139 4.04 -31.43 -11.11
C VAL A 139 5.23 -31.83 -10.23
N GLU A 140 5.29 -31.26 -9.04
CA GLU A 140 6.28 -31.61 -8.02
C GLU A 140 6.00 -33.02 -7.46
N THR A 141 6.98 -33.92 -7.57
CA THR A 141 6.83 -35.33 -7.17
C THR A 141 7.64 -35.69 -5.92
N GLU A 142 8.45 -34.77 -5.38
CA GLU A 142 9.47 -35.06 -4.34
C GLU A 142 8.89 -35.70 -3.07
N HIS A 143 7.69 -35.28 -2.66
CA HIS A 143 7.03 -35.76 -1.44
C HIS A 143 5.98 -36.83 -1.69
N ILE A 144 5.86 -37.34 -2.93
CA ILE A 144 4.80 -38.27 -3.32
C ILE A 144 5.36 -39.70 -3.40
N GLN A 145 4.70 -40.63 -2.71
CA GLN A 145 5.05 -42.06 -2.69
C GLN A 145 4.59 -42.79 -3.96
N LEU A 146 5.06 -42.34 -5.12
CA LEU A 146 4.64 -42.86 -6.43
C LEU A 146 4.93 -44.35 -6.61
N GLY A 147 5.94 -44.91 -5.97
CA GLY A 147 6.24 -46.35 -6.05
C GLY A 147 5.36 -47.23 -5.14
N GLU A 148 4.74 -46.65 -4.10
CA GLU A 148 3.99 -47.41 -3.08
C GLU A 148 2.48 -47.36 -3.27
N MET A 149 1.98 -46.32 -3.94
CA MET A 149 0.54 -46.21 -4.20
C MET A 149 0.05 -47.31 -5.14
N SER A 150 -1.18 -47.79 -4.89
CA SER A 150 -1.84 -48.78 -5.74
C SER A 150 -2.06 -48.24 -7.15
N GLU A 151 -2.28 -49.14 -8.10
CA GLU A 151 -2.53 -48.76 -9.49
C GLU A 151 -3.79 -47.89 -9.64
N GLU A 152 -4.85 -48.18 -8.87
CA GLU A 152 -6.07 -47.38 -8.87
C GLU A 152 -5.82 -45.95 -8.35
N VAL A 153 -5.05 -45.81 -7.27
CA VAL A 153 -4.67 -44.50 -6.72
C VAL A 153 -3.82 -43.73 -7.72
N TRP A 154 -2.88 -44.40 -8.38
CA TRP A 154 -2.05 -43.81 -9.43
C TRP A 154 -2.89 -43.30 -10.60
N VAL A 155 -3.80 -44.12 -11.14
CA VAL A 155 -4.65 -43.74 -12.27
C VAL A 155 -5.51 -42.53 -11.92
N ASN A 156 -6.11 -42.50 -10.73
CA ASN A 156 -6.91 -41.37 -10.27
C ASN A 156 -6.06 -40.10 -10.11
N TYR A 157 -4.88 -40.21 -9.51
CA TYR A 157 -3.95 -39.11 -9.35
C TYR A 157 -3.50 -38.54 -10.71
N PHE A 158 -3.04 -39.41 -11.61
CA PHE A 158 -2.57 -39.04 -12.94
C PHE A 158 -3.68 -38.37 -13.77
N ASN A 159 -4.90 -38.90 -13.73
CA ASN A 159 -6.06 -38.28 -14.38
C ASN A 159 -6.40 -36.91 -13.78
N GLY A 160 -6.30 -36.76 -12.46
CA GLY A 160 -6.49 -35.47 -11.78
C GLY A 160 -5.46 -34.43 -12.21
N VAL A 161 -4.17 -34.80 -12.25
CA VAL A 161 -3.09 -33.94 -12.74
C VAL A 161 -3.31 -33.53 -14.19
N LYS A 162 -3.63 -34.50 -15.06
CA LYS A 162 -3.91 -34.25 -16.47
C LYS A 162 -5.07 -33.26 -16.65
N LEU A 163 -6.17 -33.47 -15.93
CA LEU A 163 -7.33 -32.59 -15.99
C LEU A 163 -7.00 -31.18 -15.47
N ALA A 164 -6.28 -31.06 -14.36
CA ALA A 164 -5.88 -29.77 -13.80
C ALA A 164 -5.02 -28.97 -14.79
N HIS A 165 -4.08 -29.65 -15.46
CA HIS A 165 -3.24 -29.03 -16.48
C HIS A 165 -4.05 -28.59 -17.72
N GLU A 166 -4.96 -29.43 -18.20
CA GLU A 166 -5.86 -29.09 -19.32
C GLU A 166 -6.78 -27.92 -18.96
N GLN A 167 -7.31 -27.88 -17.74
CA GLN A 167 -8.13 -26.77 -17.23
C GLN A 167 -7.32 -25.47 -17.13
N ARG A 168 -6.08 -25.54 -16.64
CA ARG A 168 -5.18 -24.39 -16.59
C ARG A 168 -4.96 -23.81 -17.99
N ILE A 169 -4.57 -24.64 -18.95
CA ILE A 169 -4.37 -24.21 -20.35
C ILE A 169 -5.67 -23.65 -20.94
N ALA A 170 -6.81 -24.29 -20.71
CA ALA A 170 -8.10 -23.82 -21.22
C ALA A 170 -8.50 -22.46 -20.59
N SER A 171 -8.21 -22.27 -19.30
CA SER A 171 -8.48 -21.00 -18.61
C SER A 171 -7.56 -19.88 -19.12
N GLU A 172 -6.28 -20.15 -19.32
CA GLU A 172 -5.31 -19.22 -19.90
C GLU A 172 -5.74 -18.81 -21.31
N LYS A 173 -6.18 -19.77 -22.14
CA LYS A 173 -6.72 -19.50 -23.47
C LYS A 173 -7.98 -18.65 -23.43
N LYS A 174 -8.94 -18.95 -22.53
CA LYS A 174 -10.16 -18.14 -22.38
C LYS A 174 -9.85 -16.72 -21.94
N ILE A 175 -8.93 -16.54 -20.97
CA ILE A 175 -8.51 -15.21 -20.52
C ILE A 175 -7.88 -14.43 -21.67
N GLU A 176 -7.02 -15.07 -22.46
CA GLU A 176 -6.39 -14.43 -23.62
C GLU A 176 -7.41 -14.11 -24.73
N GLU A 177 -8.34 -15.01 -25.02
CA GLU A 177 -9.45 -14.77 -25.96
C GLU A 177 -10.34 -13.62 -25.51
N GLU A 178 -10.69 -13.54 -24.21
CA GLU A 178 -11.44 -12.43 -23.64
C GLU A 178 -10.66 -11.11 -23.70
N ARG A 179 -9.34 -11.13 -23.48
CA ARG A 179 -8.48 -9.95 -23.62
C ARG A 179 -8.47 -9.44 -25.06
N ILE A 180 -8.27 -10.34 -26.02
CA ILE A 180 -8.30 -10.01 -27.45
C ILE A 180 -9.69 -9.50 -27.87
N ALA A 181 -10.77 -10.10 -27.36
CA ALA A 181 -12.14 -9.67 -27.66
C ALA A 181 -12.44 -8.29 -27.08
N LYS A 182 -12.05 -8.02 -25.82
CA LYS A 182 -12.18 -6.70 -25.19
C LYS A 182 -11.38 -5.64 -25.94
N GLU A 183 -10.14 -5.94 -26.34
CA GLU A 183 -9.32 -5.01 -27.10
C GLU A 183 -9.94 -4.71 -28.48
N LYS A 184 -10.49 -5.71 -29.17
CA LYS A 184 -11.22 -5.51 -30.44
C LYS A 184 -12.50 -4.70 -30.25
N ALA A 185 -13.26 -4.97 -29.19
CA ALA A 185 -14.49 -4.24 -28.87
C ALA A 185 -14.19 -2.77 -28.52
N GLU A 186 -13.15 -2.51 -27.73
CA GLU A 186 -12.71 -1.15 -27.40
C GLU A 186 -12.21 -0.40 -28.64
N LYS A 187 -11.43 -1.06 -29.52
CA LYS A 187 -11.02 -0.46 -30.80
C LYS A 187 -12.22 -0.11 -31.69
N ALA A 188 -13.20 -1.02 -31.79
CA ALA A 188 -14.42 -0.77 -32.55
C ALA A 188 -15.26 0.38 -31.95
N GLU A 189 -15.36 0.45 -30.62
CA GLU A 189 -16.06 1.53 -29.91
C GLU A 189 -15.35 2.87 -30.09
N GLN A 190 -14.02 2.90 -29.95
CA GLN A 190 -13.22 4.09 -30.22
C GLN A 190 -13.37 4.54 -31.68
N GLU A 191 -13.45 3.62 -32.64
CA GLU A 191 -13.70 3.96 -34.04
C GLU A 191 -15.12 4.52 -34.23
N ARG A 192 -16.13 3.96 -33.57
CA ARG A 192 -17.51 4.48 -33.59
C ARG A 192 -17.58 5.88 -33.00
N ILE A 193 -17.00 6.10 -31.84
CA ILE A 193 -16.92 7.42 -31.18
C ILE A 193 -16.18 8.42 -32.08
N ARG A 194 -15.10 8.02 -32.77
CA ARG A 194 -14.41 8.89 -33.72
C ARG A 194 -15.33 9.29 -34.89
N LYS A 195 -16.05 8.33 -35.47
CA LYS A 195 -17.00 8.60 -36.57
C LYS A 195 -18.15 9.49 -36.11
N GLU A 196 -18.71 9.24 -34.94
CA GLU A 196 -19.80 10.04 -34.35
C GLU A 196 -19.31 11.46 -34.01
N ASN A 197 -18.15 11.60 -33.39
CA ASN A 197 -17.54 12.91 -33.13
C ASN A 197 -17.24 13.67 -34.43
N GLU A 198 -16.83 12.99 -35.50
CA GLU A 198 -16.63 13.61 -36.81
C GLU A 198 -17.96 14.10 -37.42
N GLN A 199 -19.03 13.31 -37.31
CA GLN A 199 -20.36 13.71 -37.76
C GLN A 199 -20.89 14.89 -36.94
N LEU A 200 -20.77 14.84 -35.62
CA LEU A 200 -21.20 15.91 -34.74
C LEU A 200 -20.43 17.20 -35.01
N ARG A 201 -19.11 17.13 -35.27
CA ARG A 201 -18.33 18.29 -35.70
C ARG A 201 -18.83 18.88 -37.02
N LYS A 202 -19.15 18.04 -38.01
CA LYS A 202 -19.73 18.50 -39.29
C LYS A 202 -21.11 19.12 -39.09
N GLU A 203 -21.93 18.55 -38.22
CA GLU A 203 -23.25 19.08 -37.89
C GLU A 203 -23.16 20.41 -37.13
N THR A 204 -22.25 20.53 -36.16
CA THR A 204 -22.01 21.80 -35.45
C THR A 204 -21.46 22.85 -36.40
N GLU A 205 -20.53 22.50 -37.30
CA GLU A 205 -20.01 23.43 -38.30
C GLU A 205 -21.10 23.86 -39.30
N ALA A 206 -22.04 22.97 -39.64
CA ALA A 206 -23.19 23.31 -40.48
C ALA A 206 -24.19 24.22 -39.74
N LYS A 207 -24.55 23.88 -38.50
CA LYS A 207 -25.43 24.69 -37.64
C LYS A 207 -24.82 26.05 -37.33
N ASP A 208 -23.52 26.14 -37.06
CA ASP A 208 -22.84 27.41 -36.85
C ASP A 208 -22.85 28.26 -38.12
N LYS A 209 -22.66 27.67 -39.30
CA LYS A 209 -22.83 28.39 -40.58
C LYS A 209 -24.25 28.87 -40.79
N GLU A 210 -25.25 28.08 -40.42
CA GLU A 210 -26.66 28.45 -40.54
C GLU A 210 -27.03 29.57 -39.55
N ILE A 211 -26.59 29.47 -38.30
CA ILE A 211 -26.78 30.51 -37.27
C ILE A 211 -26.03 31.79 -37.66
N GLN A 212 -24.84 31.71 -38.25
CA GLN A 212 -24.11 32.89 -38.75
C GLN A 212 -24.83 33.51 -39.96
N ALA A 213 -25.38 32.70 -40.86
CA ALA A 213 -26.18 33.19 -41.98
C ALA A 213 -27.51 33.82 -41.52
N GLU A 214 -28.16 33.25 -40.51
CA GLU A 214 -29.39 33.78 -39.90
C GLU A 214 -29.12 35.07 -39.13
N LYS A 215 -28.05 35.12 -38.33
CA LYS A 215 -27.60 36.34 -37.65
C LYS A 215 -27.25 37.44 -38.65
N ALA A 216 -26.59 37.11 -39.76
CA ALA A 216 -26.30 38.07 -40.82
C ALA A 216 -27.61 38.60 -41.46
N LYS A 217 -28.59 37.74 -41.74
CA LYS A 217 -29.91 38.14 -42.26
C LYS A 217 -30.66 39.01 -41.26
N ALA A 218 -30.74 38.60 -39.99
CA ALA A 218 -31.39 39.35 -38.93
C ALA A 218 -30.71 40.71 -38.67
N GLU A 219 -29.38 40.79 -38.79
CA GLU A 219 -28.66 42.06 -38.68
C GLU A 219 -28.93 42.97 -39.88
N THR A 220 -29.01 42.43 -41.10
CA THR A 220 -29.40 43.23 -42.29
C THR A 220 -30.84 43.73 -42.18
N GLU A 221 -31.76 42.92 -41.66
CA GLU A 221 -33.16 43.29 -41.48
C GLU A 221 -33.34 44.31 -40.35
N ARG A 222 -32.61 44.14 -39.23
CA ARG A 222 -32.59 45.11 -38.14
C ARG A 222 -32.00 46.46 -38.57
N LYS A 223 -30.92 46.47 -39.37
CA LYS A 223 -30.36 47.70 -39.96
C LYS A 223 -31.35 48.38 -40.92
N ALA A 224 -32.09 47.61 -41.73
CA ALA A 224 -33.11 48.15 -42.62
C ALA A 224 -34.33 48.73 -41.85
N LEU A 225 -34.73 48.10 -40.75
CA LEU A 225 -35.80 48.59 -39.86
C LEU A 225 -35.37 49.84 -39.09
N GLU A 226 -34.13 49.88 -38.60
CA GLU A 226 -33.57 51.03 -37.89
C GLU A 226 -33.40 52.24 -38.82
N GLU A 227 -33.01 52.03 -40.08
CA GLU A 227 -32.97 53.10 -41.08
C GLU A 227 -34.36 53.62 -41.45
N LYS A 228 -35.38 52.74 -41.53
CA LYS A 228 -36.79 53.16 -41.71
C LYS A 228 -37.31 53.95 -40.51
N ALA A 229 -37.04 53.48 -39.28
CA ALA A 229 -37.45 54.17 -38.06
C ALA A 229 -36.75 55.53 -37.90
N ARG A 230 -35.49 55.65 -38.33
CA ARG A 230 -34.79 56.94 -38.35
C ARG A 230 -35.38 57.92 -39.36
N LYS A 231 -35.74 57.45 -40.56
CA LYS A 231 -36.41 58.30 -41.57
C LYS A 231 -37.81 58.75 -41.12
N GLU A 232 -38.53 57.90 -40.38
CA GLU A 232 -39.86 58.25 -39.87
C GLU A 232 -39.80 59.22 -38.66
N THR A 233 -38.81 59.07 -37.78
CA THR A 233 -38.59 60.01 -36.66
C THR A 233 -38.06 61.37 -37.15
N GLU A 234 -37.17 61.40 -38.14
CA GLU A 234 -36.73 62.65 -38.76
C GLU A 234 -37.88 63.39 -39.50
N ALA A 235 -38.84 62.66 -40.07
CA ALA A 235 -40.05 63.25 -40.67
C ALA A 235 -41.00 63.82 -39.59
N LYS A 236 -41.22 63.08 -38.49
CA LYS A 236 -42.09 63.54 -37.38
C LYS A 236 -41.53 64.77 -36.68
N VAL A 237 -40.21 64.81 -36.43
CA VAL A 237 -39.54 65.97 -35.81
C VAL A 237 -39.62 67.24 -36.66
N LYS A 238 -39.64 67.13 -38.01
CA LYS A 238 -39.83 68.29 -38.89
C LYS A 238 -41.26 68.83 -38.84
N ILE A 239 -42.26 67.95 -38.82
CA ILE A 239 -43.67 68.34 -38.74
C ILE A 239 -44.01 68.98 -37.38
N GLU A 240 -43.44 68.47 -36.30
CA GLU A 240 -43.71 68.96 -34.94
C GLU A 240 -43.07 70.33 -34.67
N LYS A 241 -41.90 70.61 -35.29
CA LYS A 241 -41.27 71.95 -35.23
C LYS A 241 -42.05 73.01 -36.02
N GLU A 242 -42.70 72.65 -37.14
CA GLU A 242 -43.58 73.58 -37.87
C GLU A 242 -44.90 73.85 -37.13
N LEU A 243 -45.44 72.86 -36.42
CA LEU A 243 -46.69 73.03 -35.66
C LEU A 243 -46.49 73.90 -34.41
N GLN A 244 -45.33 73.78 -33.75
CA GLN A 244 -45.01 74.58 -32.56
C GLN A 244 -44.76 76.05 -32.90
N ALA A 245 -44.10 76.34 -34.03
CA ALA A 245 -43.87 77.70 -34.51
C ALA A 245 -45.17 78.46 -34.88
N LYS A 246 -46.23 77.75 -35.28
CA LYS A 246 -47.56 78.35 -35.54
C LYS A 246 -48.33 78.64 -34.25
N LYS A 247 -48.24 77.76 -33.25
CA LYS A 247 -48.93 77.93 -31.95
C LYS A 247 -48.35 79.08 -31.12
N ASP A 248 -47.04 79.29 -31.17
CA ASP A 248 -46.39 80.36 -30.40
C ASP A 248 -46.62 81.78 -31.01
N ALA A 249 -47.01 81.86 -32.29
CA ALA A 249 -47.38 83.12 -32.95
C ALA A 249 -48.84 83.53 -32.66
N GLU A 250 -49.74 82.57 -32.45
CA GLU A 250 -51.17 82.80 -32.20
C GLU A 250 -51.44 83.23 -30.76
N ILE A 251 -50.71 82.67 -29.79
CA ILE A 251 -50.84 83.00 -28.36
C ILE A 251 -50.40 84.45 -28.05
N LYS A 252 -49.47 85.01 -28.84
CA LYS A 252 -48.98 86.39 -28.65
C LYS A 252 -49.93 87.45 -29.21
N ALA A 253 -50.76 87.12 -30.20
CA ALA A 253 -51.73 88.05 -30.78
C ALA A 253 -53.06 88.13 -30.00
N GLU A 254 -53.40 87.08 -29.24
CA GLU A 254 -54.64 87.03 -28.45
C GLU A 254 -54.52 87.71 -27.07
N ALA A 255 -53.30 87.80 -26.53
CA ALA A 255 -53.03 88.49 -25.25
C ALA A 255 -53.19 90.02 -25.36
N ASP A 256 -52.77 90.61 -26.49
CA ASP A 256 -52.81 92.08 -26.70
C ASP A 256 -54.23 92.62 -27.01
N LYS A 257 -55.19 91.75 -27.41
CA LYS A 257 -56.59 92.15 -27.65
C LYS A 257 -57.48 92.15 -26.40
N LYS A 258 -57.21 91.27 -25.43
CA LYS A 258 -58.04 91.14 -24.21
C LYS A 258 -57.81 92.25 -23.18
N GLU A 259 -56.70 92.96 -23.24
CA GLU A 259 -56.41 94.07 -22.31
C GLU A 259 -57.07 95.40 -22.73
N ALA A 260 -57.46 95.54 -24.00
CA ALA A 260 -58.14 96.73 -24.53
C ALA A 260 -59.67 96.72 -24.30
N GLU A 261 -60.34 95.56 -24.39
CA GLU A 261 -61.80 95.47 -24.23
C GLU A 261 -62.28 95.54 -22.76
N ALA A 262 -61.42 95.26 -21.77
CA ALA A 262 -61.80 95.28 -20.35
C ALA A 262 -61.91 96.70 -19.73
N LYS A 263 -61.45 97.75 -20.43
CA LYS A 263 -61.53 99.14 -19.95
C LYS A 263 -62.78 99.90 -20.38
N GLU A 264 -63.58 99.39 -21.33
CA GLU A 264 -64.69 100.14 -21.93
C GLU A 264 -66.08 99.78 -21.36
N GLN A 265 -66.22 98.66 -20.63
CA GLN A 265 -67.51 98.22 -20.04
C GLN A 265 -67.74 98.62 -18.55
N ARG A 266 -66.73 99.18 -17.85
CA ARG A 266 -66.84 99.50 -16.41
C ARG A 266 -67.42 100.88 -16.05
N ALA A 267 -67.68 101.74 -17.04
CA ALA A 267 -68.11 103.12 -16.82
C ALA A 267 -69.63 103.32 -16.52
N PRO A 268 -70.59 102.62 -17.16
CA PRO A 268 -72.02 102.91 -16.95
C PRO A 268 -72.65 102.20 -15.74
N ASP A 269 -72.10 101.08 -15.26
CA ASP A 269 -72.71 100.31 -14.17
C ASP A 269 -72.36 100.83 -12.77
N LYS A 270 -71.21 101.51 -12.62
CA LYS A 270 -70.80 102.14 -11.34
C LYS A 270 -71.74 103.29 -10.92
N GLN A 271 -72.36 103.99 -11.87
CA GLN A 271 -73.29 105.09 -11.59
C GLN A 271 -74.69 104.62 -11.13
N LYS A 272 -75.19 103.48 -11.63
CA LYS A 272 -76.50 102.94 -11.24
C LYS A 272 -76.52 102.40 -9.81
N LEU A 273 -75.40 101.86 -9.34
CA LEU A 273 -75.30 101.31 -7.97
C LEU A 273 -75.23 102.41 -6.90
N ILE A 274 -74.68 103.59 -7.23
CA ILE A 274 -74.67 104.77 -6.34
C ILE A 274 -76.09 105.35 -6.21
N GLU A 275 -76.87 105.39 -7.29
CA GLU A 275 -78.25 105.88 -7.26
C GLU A 275 -79.19 104.96 -6.44
N LEU A 276 -78.93 103.65 -6.43
CA LEU A 276 -79.64 102.69 -5.59
C LEU A 276 -79.36 102.90 -4.11
N ALA A 277 -78.09 103.10 -3.72
CA ALA A 277 -77.72 103.36 -2.32
C ALA A 277 -78.40 104.63 -1.78
N GLY A 278 -78.50 105.68 -2.58
CA GLY A 278 -79.16 106.94 -2.20
C GLY A 278 -80.64 106.81 -1.85
N ARG A 279 -81.37 105.82 -2.39
CA ARG A 279 -82.79 105.62 -2.06
C ARG A 279 -83.03 105.05 -0.66
N PHE A 280 -82.07 104.30 -0.11
CA PHE A 280 -82.21 103.65 1.19
C PHE A 280 -81.74 104.54 2.36
N ALA A 281 -80.91 105.56 2.10
CA ALA A 281 -80.41 106.47 3.15
C ALA A 281 -81.47 107.43 3.72
N ALA A 282 -82.65 107.57 3.09
CA ALA A 282 -83.71 108.45 3.59
C ALA A 282 -85.11 107.96 3.18
N PRO A 283 -85.60 106.84 3.74
CA PRO A 283 -86.92 106.34 3.42
C PRO A 283 -88.00 107.28 4.00
N LYS A 284 -88.97 107.70 3.18
CA LYS A 284 -90.15 108.47 3.64
C LYS A 284 -91.03 107.59 4.53
N LEU A 285 -90.88 107.69 5.85
CA LEU A 285 -91.66 106.93 6.82
C LEU A 285 -92.93 107.70 7.27
N PRO A 286 -94.09 107.03 7.43
CA PRO A 286 -95.36 107.66 7.79
C PRO A 286 -95.47 107.98 9.29
N GLU A 287 -96.07 109.13 9.64
CA GLU A 287 -96.27 109.57 11.03
C GLU A 287 -97.27 108.69 11.80
N VAL A 288 -96.81 108.05 12.88
CA VAL A 288 -97.63 107.21 13.76
C VAL A 288 -97.55 107.66 15.22
N LYS A 289 -98.71 107.70 15.88
CA LYS A 289 -98.89 108.28 17.22
C LYS A 289 -98.63 107.30 18.38
N SER A 290 -98.54 106.00 18.11
CA SER A 290 -98.25 104.95 19.11
C SER A 290 -96.76 104.81 19.37
N GLU A 291 -96.34 104.81 20.64
CA GLU A 291 -94.93 104.67 21.04
C GLU A 291 -94.32 103.33 20.63
N GLU A 292 -95.10 102.24 20.60
CA GLU A 292 -94.65 100.94 20.09
C GLU A 292 -94.38 100.99 18.58
N ALA A 293 -95.23 101.71 17.82
CA ALA A 293 -95.06 101.87 16.39
C ALA A 293 -93.87 102.76 16.02
N LYS A 294 -93.55 103.78 16.84
CA LYS A 294 -92.36 104.61 16.65
C LYS A 294 -91.06 103.81 16.81
N LYS A 295 -91.00 102.89 17.79
CA LYS A 295 -89.82 102.02 17.96
C LYS A 295 -89.60 101.10 16.76
N ILE A 296 -90.68 100.57 16.17
CA ILE A 296 -90.57 99.76 14.95
C ILE A 296 -90.04 100.62 13.78
N LEU A 297 -90.52 101.86 13.61
CA LEU A 297 -90.02 102.74 12.55
C LEU A 297 -88.56 103.14 12.73
N ILE A 298 -88.08 103.32 13.97
CA ILE A 298 -86.65 103.57 14.24
C ILE A 298 -85.81 102.36 13.82
N GLY A 299 -86.22 101.14 14.19
CA GLY A 299 -85.50 99.93 13.77
C GLY A 299 -85.52 99.69 12.26
N VAL A 300 -86.59 100.08 11.57
CA VAL A 300 -86.67 100.00 10.10
C VAL A 300 -85.73 101.03 9.44
N ALA A 301 -85.59 102.23 10.01
CA ALA A 301 -84.64 103.23 9.53
C ALA A 301 -83.17 102.76 9.67
N GLU A 302 -82.81 102.18 10.81
CA GLU A 302 -81.46 101.64 11.05
C GLU A 302 -81.09 100.53 10.06
N LEU A 303 -82.03 99.61 9.77
CA LEU A 303 -81.79 98.56 8.77
C LEU A 303 -81.59 99.12 7.35
N CYS A 304 -82.28 100.20 6.99
CA CYS A 304 -82.12 100.83 5.68
C CYS A 304 -80.75 101.52 5.55
N ASP A 305 -80.23 102.09 6.64
CA ASP A 305 -78.89 102.66 6.67
C ASP A 305 -77.78 101.60 6.54
N GLU A 306 -77.89 100.46 7.21
CA GLU A 306 -76.91 99.36 7.05
C GLU A 306 -76.83 98.85 5.61
N ILE A 307 -77.99 98.73 4.93
CA ILE A 307 -78.05 98.31 3.53
C ILE A 307 -77.37 99.34 2.61
N SER A 308 -77.55 100.63 2.89
CA SER A 308 -76.91 101.71 2.13
C SER A 308 -75.38 101.70 2.30
N ILE A 309 -74.87 101.42 3.50
CA ILE A 309 -73.42 101.33 3.77
C ILE A 309 -72.80 100.15 3.01
N PHE A 310 -73.42 98.97 3.05
CA PHE A 310 -72.92 97.77 2.37
C PHE A 310 -72.75 97.97 0.86
N ILE A 311 -73.72 98.61 0.21
CA ILE A 311 -73.67 98.87 -1.24
C ILE A 311 -72.52 99.81 -1.58
N ASN A 312 -72.25 100.85 -0.77
CA ASN A 312 -71.15 101.78 -1.03
C ASN A 312 -69.76 101.15 -0.80
N GLU A 313 -69.60 100.19 0.11
CA GLU A 313 -68.31 99.50 0.33
C GLU A 313 -67.90 98.62 -0.86
N GLN A 314 -68.85 97.97 -1.54
CA GLN A 314 -68.54 97.05 -2.66
C GLN A 314 -68.30 97.77 -4.01
N ILE A 315 -68.55 99.08 -4.08
CA ILE A 315 -68.38 99.90 -5.29
C ILE A 315 -66.98 100.52 -5.39
N ASN A 316 -66.26 100.68 -4.28
CA ASN A 316 -64.87 101.17 -4.28
C ASN A 316 -63.88 100.10 -4.73
#